data_AF-A0A5B7FD92-F1
#
_entry.id   AF-A0A5B7FD92-F1
#
_cell.length_a   1.000
_cell.length_b   1.000
_cell.length_c   1.000
_cell.angle_alpha   90.00
_cell.angle_beta   90.00
_cell.angle_gamma   90.00
#
_symmetry.space_group_name_H-M   'P 1'
#
loop_
_entity.id
_entity.type
_entity.pdbx_description
1 polymer ?
#
loop_
_entity_poly.entity_id
_entity_poly.type
_entity_poly.pdbx_seq_one_letter_code
_entity_poly.pdbx_strand_id
1 'polypeptide(L)'
;MVFNIRLIRRIEPCTLCMHTTLTCLGNPTEVYYFGAQVVTTLVGVFPAIIVVHQVFLPIFYNLRIVSLNEYIELRYNTRTLRKLSTFCHLITKFFYMGICLYAPSLALSTVTGLSTWSSMLTMGFICTFYITIFLLLDHHLRFSRVSEEVQIHKILLFGHPVILKVIGWRLAIFFVVGMLVLWGLFYFSGVVAYGIYRDCDPLISGRIEKADQILPYLVMDKLAYIKGLPGLFVAAVYGGMLR
;
A
#
# COMPACT_ATOMS: atom_id res chain seq x y z
N MET A 1 -13.59 30.47 -3.93
CA MET A 1 -13.50 29.01 -3.66
C MET A 1 -12.55 28.35 -4.65
N VAL A 2 -11.24 28.62 -4.54
CA VAL A 2 -10.25 27.86 -5.31
C VAL A 2 -9.91 26.64 -4.46
N PHE A 3 -10.50 25.50 -4.84
CA PHE A 3 -10.13 24.21 -4.28
C PHE A 3 -8.63 24.02 -4.55
N ASN A 4 -7.81 24.08 -3.52
CA ASN A 4 -6.36 24.02 -3.69
C ASN A 4 -5.97 22.58 -4.06
N ILE A 5 -5.92 22.29 -5.36
CA ILE A 5 -5.52 21.02 -5.98
C ILE A 5 -4.17 20.51 -5.43
N ARG A 6 -3.32 21.40 -4.90
CA ARG A 6 -2.06 21.04 -4.25
C ARG A 6 -2.25 20.23 -2.96
N LEU A 7 -3.35 20.41 -2.23
CA LEU A 7 -3.65 19.67 -1.01
C LEU A 7 -4.12 18.24 -1.31
N ILE A 8 -4.90 18.06 -2.38
CA ILE A 8 -5.40 16.73 -2.83
C ILE A 8 -4.23 15.88 -3.37
N ARG A 9 -3.36 16.46 -4.22
CA ARG A 9 -2.16 15.76 -4.75
C ARG A 9 -1.15 15.33 -3.68
N ARG A 10 -1.15 15.93 -2.48
CA ARG A 10 -0.26 15.53 -1.37
C ARG A 10 -0.87 14.47 -0.44
N ILE A 11 -2.19 14.25 -0.48
CA ILE A 11 -2.87 13.19 0.29
C ILE A 11 -2.92 11.87 -0.51
N GLU A 12 -2.98 11.93 -1.84
CA GLU A 12 -2.88 10.78 -2.76
C GLU A 12 -1.76 9.76 -2.41
N PRO A 13 -0.51 10.17 -2.06
CA PRO A 13 0.52 9.21 -1.67
C PRO A 13 0.22 8.46 -0.37
N CYS A 14 -0.50 9.04 0.61
CA CYS A 14 -0.87 8.34 1.84
C CYS A 14 -1.92 7.24 1.60
N THR A 15 -2.80 7.43 0.63
CA THR A 15 -3.84 6.47 0.23
C THR A 15 -3.25 5.24 -0.47
N LEU A 16 -2.30 5.43 -1.37
CA LEU A 16 -1.58 4.32 -2.01
C LEU A 16 -0.67 3.56 -1.03
N CYS A 17 -0.14 4.24 0.00
CA CYS A 17 0.79 3.64 0.97
C CYS A 17 0.16 2.52 1.82
N MET A 18 -1.18 2.46 1.93
CA MET A 18 -1.88 1.42 2.70
C MET A 18 -2.06 0.10 1.95
N HIS A 19 -2.05 0.12 0.61
CA HIS A 19 -2.12 -1.09 -0.21
C HIS A 19 -0.72 -1.44 -0.69
N THR A 20 -0.10 -2.42 -0.03
CA THR A 20 1.20 -2.90 -0.48
C THR A 20 1.08 -3.67 -1.77
N THR A 21 2.17 -3.68 -2.55
CA THR A 21 2.35 -4.52 -3.74
C THR A 21 1.99 -5.99 -3.48
N LEU A 22 2.11 -6.47 -2.23
CA LEU A 22 1.67 -7.80 -1.81
C LEU A 22 0.17 -8.00 -2.03
N THR A 23 -0.68 -7.03 -1.68
CA THR A 23 -2.14 -7.14 -1.90
C THR A 23 -2.50 -7.15 -3.38
N CYS A 24 -1.72 -6.46 -4.23
CA CYS A 24 -1.92 -6.47 -5.68
C CYS A 24 -1.66 -7.85 -6.31
N LEU A 25 -0.71 -8.62 -5.78
CA LEU A 25 -0.40 -9.98 -6.23
C LEU A 25 -1.23 -11.05 -5.50
N GLY A 26 -1.52 -10.83 -4.21
CA GLY A 26 -2.23 -11.76 -3.34
C GLY A 26 -3.73 -11.82 -3.61
N ASN A 27 -4.41 -10.67 -3.73
CA ASN A 27 -5.87 -10.64 -3.94
C ASN A 27 -6.36 -11.40 -5.20
N PRO A 28 -5.76 -11.24 -6.40
CA PRO A 28 -6.20 -12.01 -7.57
C PRO A 28 -5.90 -13.50 -7.43
N THR A 29 -4.84 -13.86 -6.70
CA THR A 29 -4.51 -15.26 -6.36
C THR A 29 -5.56 -15.84 -5.42
N GLU A 30 -5.96 -15.09 -4.40
CA GLU A 30 -7.03 -15.51 -3.48
C GLU A 30 -8.36 -15.69 -4.23
N VAL A 31 -8.69 -14.82 -5.17
CA VAL A 31 -9.88 -14.97 -6.02
C VAL A 31 -9.78 -16.18 -6.95
N TYR A 32 -8.58 -16.50 -7.46
CA TYR A 32 -8.37 -17.69 -8.29
C TYR A 32 -8.64 -19.00 -7.52
N TYR A 33 -8.18 -19.11 -6.27
CA TYR A 33 -8.32 -20.34 -5.47
C TYR A 33 -9.59 -20.40 -4.63
N PHE A 34 -9.99 -19.29 -4.00
CA PHE A 34 -11.07 -19.22 -3.02
C PHE A 34 -12.28 -18.42 -3.52
N GLY A 35 -12.22 -17.84 -4.72
CA GLY A 35 -13.34 -17.17 -5.37
C GLY A 35 -13.80 -15.90 -4.65
N ALA A 36 -15.09 -15.85 -4.29
CA ALA A 36 -15.74 -14.68 -3.73
C ALA A 36 -15.34 -14.34 -2.28
N GLN A 37 -14.50 -15.16 -1.63
CA GLN A 37 -14.10 -14.95 -0.23
C GLN A 37 -13.48 -13.57 0.01
N VAL A 38 -12.79 -13.00 -0.99
CA VAL A 38 -12.18 -11.65 -0.93
C VAL A 38 -13.21 -10.55 -0.67
N VAL A 39 -14.48 -10.74 -1.05
CA VAL A 39 -15.57 -9.77 -0.83
C VAL A 39 -15.83 -9.56 0.67
N THR A 40 -15.53 -10.56 1.50
CA THR A 40 -15.64 -10.46 2.96
C THR A 40 -14.76 -9.34 3.52
N THR A 41 -13.59 -9.10 2.93
CA THR A 41 -12.69 -8.03 3.35
C THR A 41 -13.27 -6.64 3.03
N LEU A 42 -13.99 -6.49 1.91
CA LEU A 42 -14.69 -5.24 1.60
C LEU A 42 -15.72 -4.89 2.68
N VAL A 43 -16.51 -5.89 3.12
CA VAL A 43 -17.52 -5.70 4.18
C VAL A 43 -16.90 -5.19 5.48
N GLY A 44 -15.67 -5.57 5.80
CA GLY A 44 -14.95 -5.09 6.99
C GLY A 44 -14.37 -3.67 6.85
N VAL A 45 -13.92 -3.29 5.66
CA VAL A 45 -13.27 -1.98 5.42
C VAL A 45 -14.26 -0.82 5.49
N PHE A 46 -15.48 -0.98 4.97
CA PHE A 46 -16.52 0.06 5.00
C PHE A 46 -16.87 0.58 6.41
N PRO A 47 -17.26 -0.27 7.39
CA PRO A 47 -17.56 0.18 8.74
C PRO A 47 -16.32 0.75 9.43
N ALA A 48 -15.13 0.20 9.16
CA ALA A 48 -13.89 0.75 9.72
C ALA A 48 -13.65 2.20 9.28
N ILE A 49 -13.86 2.53 8.00
CA ILE A 49 -13.71 3.92 7.50
C ILE A 49 -14.72 4.85 8.18
N ILE A 50 -15.96 4.41 8.37
CA ILE A 50 -17.00 5.19 9.05
C ILE A 50 -16.60 5.45 10.51
N VAL A 51 -16.15 4.42 11.23
CA VAL A 51 -15.70 4.55 12.63
C VAL A 51 -14.48 5.46 12.75
N VAL A 52 -13.50 5.33 11.85
CA VAL A 52 -12.31 6.20 11.82
C VAL A 52 -12.72 7.66 11.63
N HIS A 53 -13.58 7.94 10.65
CA HIS A 53 -14.04 9.29 10.36
C HIS A 53 -14.88 9.89 11.51
N GLN A 54 -15.80 9.11 12.09
CA GLN A 54 -16.74 9.63 13.10
C GLN A 54 -16.16 9.72 14.50
N VAL A 55 -15.30 8.78 14.88
CA VAL A 55 -14.83 8.63 16.25
C VAL A 55 -13.37 9.06 16.38
N PHE A 56 -12.48 8.44 15.60
CA PHE A 56 -11.04 8.64 15.79
C PHE A 56 -10.56 10.00 15.29
N LEU A 57 -11.03 10.44 14.11
CA LEU A 57 -10.61 11.69 13.49
C LEU A 57 -10.89 12.94 14.34
N PRO A 58 -12.09 13.13 14.94
CA PRO A 58 -12.33 14.28 15.82
C PRO A 58 -11.52 14.21 17.13
N ILE A 59 -11.22 13.01 17.64
CA ILE A 59 -10.38 12.85 18.84
C ILE A 59 -8.96 13.33 18.58
N PHE A 60 -8.32 12.84 17.52
CA PHE A 60 -6.94 13.25 17.17
C PHE A 60 -6.84 14.74 16.87
N TYR A 61 -7.88 15.30 16.25
CA TYR A 61 -7.97 16.72 15.96
C TYR A 61 -7.99 17.58 17.22
N ASN A 62 -8.87 17.25 18.16
CA ASN A 62 -9.03 18.00 19.41
C ASN A 62 -7.75 17.96 20.28
N LEU A 63 -6.99 16.85 20.20
CA LEU A 63 -5.76 16.67 20.97
C LEU A 63 -4.51 17.27 20.30
N ARG A 64 -4.60 17.76 19.06
CA ARG A 64 -3.49 18.39 18.31
C ARG A 64 -2.21 17.54 18.21
N ILE A 65 -2.38 16.22 18.13
CA ILE A 65 -1.28 15.24 18.10
C ILE A 65 -1.04 14.67 16.70
N VAL A 66 0.24 14.51 16.35
CA VAL A 66 0.70 14.02 15.03
C VAL A 66 0.86 12.51 14.98
N SER A 67 1.10 11.87 16.14
CA SER A 67 1.50 10.47 16.19
C SER A 67 0.69 9.67 17.21
N LEU A 68 0.31 8.44 16.83
CA LEU A 68 -0.41 7.52 17.71
C LEU A 68 0.38 7.22 19.00
N ASN A 69 1.71 7.12 18.91
CA ASN A 69 2.56 6.85 20.06
C ASN A 69 2.60 8.00 21.06
N GLU A 70 2.41 9.24 20.60
CA GLU A 70 2.26 10.42 21.46
C GLU A 70 0.90 10.44 22.17
N TYR A 71 -0.17 9.95 21.51
CA TYR A 71 -1.46 9.74 22.18
C TYR A 71 -1.33 8.82 23.41
N ILE A 72 -0.60 7.70 23.27
CA ILE A 72 -0.39 6.73 24.34
C ILE A 72 0.40 7.39 25.50
N GLU A 73 1.41 8.20 25.20
CA GLU A 73 2.15 8.93 26.23
C GLU A 73 1.25 9.92 26.98
N LEU A 74 0.39 10.67 26.28
CA LEU A 74 -0.53 11.62 26.92
C LEU A 74 -1.61 10.93 27.75
N ARG A 75 -2.13 9.78 27.30
CA ARG A 75 -3.20 9.06 28.00
C ARG A 75 -2.73 8.38 29.28
N TYR A 76 -1.53 7.80 29.26
CA TYR A 76 -0.96 7.04 30.38
C TYR A 76 0.15 7.77 31.13
N ASN A 77 0.50 9.00 30.72
CA ASN A 77 1.55 9.85 31.28
C ASN A 77 2.91 9.16 31.53
N THR A 78 3.23 8.15 30.72
CA THR A 78 4.39 7.28 30.93
C THR A 78 5.21 7.14 29.64
N ARG A 79 6.48 7.56 29.72
CA ARG A 79 7.44 7.43 28.60
C ARG A 79 7.79 5.98 28.28
N THR A 80 7.68 5.08 29.24
CA THR A 80 7.99 3.65 29.06
C THR A 80 7.05 3.00 28.06
N LEU A 81 5.75 3.28 28.11
CA LEU A 81 4.78 2.73 27.15
C LEU A 81 5.02 3.25 25.74
N ARG A 82 5.45 4.51 25.57
CA ARG A 82 5.83 5.04 24.26
C ARG A 82 7.03 4.30 23.67
N LYS A 83 8.06 4.06 24.49
CA LYS A 83 9.24 3.30 24.06
C LYS A 83 8.87 1.85 23.72
N LEU A 84 8.04 1.21 24.55
CA LEU A 84 7.55 -0.15 24.31
C LEU A 84 6.73 -0.24 23.02
N SER A 85 5.74 0.65 22.83
CA SER A 85 4.96 0.70 21.59
C SER A 85 5.84 0.92 20.38
N THR A 86 6.78 1.87 20.44
CA THR A 86 7.71 2.14 19.33
C THR A 86 8.59 0.92 19.03
N PHE A 87 9.06 0.23 20.07
CA PHE A 87 9.87 -0.99 19.94
C PHE A 87 9.06 -2.14 19.34
N CYS A 88 7.86 -2.40 19.82
CA CYS A 88 6.95 -3.40 19.24
C CYS A 88 6.63 -3.08 17.77
N HIS A 89 6.32 -1.83 17.45
CA HIS A 89 6.08 -1.40 16.07
C HIS A 89 7.32 -1.53 15.18
N LEU A 90 8.51 -1.27 15.71
CA LEU A 90 9.77 -1.46 14.98
C LEU A 90 9.96 -2.94 14.61
N ILE A 91 9.72 -3.85 15.56
CA ILE A 91 9.78 -5.29 15.31
C ILE A 91 8.78 -5.70 14.23
N THR A 92 7.51 -5.31 14.36
CA THR A 92 6.50 -5.63 13.35
C THR A 92 6.87 -5.07 11.97
N LYS A 93 7.42 -3.86 11.89
CA LYS A 93 7.88 -3.27 10.63
C LYS A 93 9.08 -3.98 10.02
N PHE A 94 10.00 -4.50 10.85
CA PHE A 94 11.12 -5.32 10.37
C PHE A 94 10.63 -6.59 9.67
N PHE A 95 9.74 -7.35 10.32
CA PHE A 95 9.15 -8.55 9.72
C PHE A 95 8.31 -8.23 8.49
N TYR A 96 7.51 -7.16 8.56
CA TYR A 96 6.67 -6.73 7.45
C TYR A 96 7.49 -6.32 6.21
N MET A 97 8.61 -5.61 6.40
CA MET A 97 9.50 -5.24 5.29
C MET A 97 10.10 -6.48 4.61
N GLY A 98 10.47 -7.50 5.40
CA GLY A 98 10.92 -8.79 4.87
C GLY A 98 9.86 -9.48 4.00
N ILE A 99 8.60 -9.47 4.45
CA ILE A 99 7.47 -10.03 3.68
C ILE A 99 7.18 -9.18 2.43
N CYS A 100 7.28 -7.85 2.51
CA CYS A 100 7.08 -6.97 1.35
C CYS A 100 8.13 -7.15 0.26
N LEU A 101 9.36 -7.55 0.60
CA LEU A 101 10.41 -7.87 -0.38
C LEU A 101 10.08 -9.09 -1.25
N TYR A 102 9.22 -9.97 -0.76
CA TYR A 102 8.86 -11.19 -1.46
C TYR A 102 8.05 -10.92 -2.75
N ALA A 103 7.00 -10.10 -2.71
CA ALA A 103 6.15 -9.79 -3.87
C ALA A 103 6.91 -9.33 -5.15
N PRO A 104 7.83 -8.36 -5.08
CA PRO A 104 8.61 -7.92 -6.25
C PRO A 104 9.76 -8.86 -6.61
N SER A 105 10.30 -9.63 -5.65
CA SER A 105 11.24 -10.72 -5.97
C SER A 105 10.55 -11.82 -6.76
N LEU A 106 9.27 -12.07 -6.45
CA LEU A 106 8.42 -13.02 -7.13
C LEU A 106 8.13 -12.56 -8.56
N ALA A 107 7.73 -11.31 -8.76
CA ALA A 107 7.59 -10.72 -10.09
C ALA A 107 8.91 -10.80 -10.89
N LEU A 108 10.05 -10.49 -10.26
CA LEU A 108 11.36 -10.59 -10.92
C LEU A 108 11.67 -12.01 -11.40
N SER A 109 11.44 -13.01 -10.54
CA SER A 109 11.69 -14.42 -10.85
C SER A 109 10.86 -14.90 -12.05
N THR A 110 9.62 -14.44 -12.19
CA THR A 110 8.75 -14.81 -13.32
C THR A 110 9.19 -14.19 -14.65
N VAL A 111 9.83 -13.02 -14.63
CA VAL A 111 10.27 -12.33 -15.85
C VAL A 111 11.68 -12.75 -16.26
N THR A 112 12.56 -12.95 -15.28
CA THR A 112 13.98 -13.29 -15.51
C THR A 112 14.24 -14.80 -15.56
N GLY A 113 13.32 -15.62 -15.03
CA GLY A 113 13.51 -17.06 -14.88
C GLY A 113 14.52 -17.45 -13.81
N LEU A 114 14.98 -16.50 -12.98
CA LEU A 114 15.90 -16.77 -11.87
C LEU A 114 15.20 -17.49 -10.71
N SER A 115 15.97 -18.28 -9.95
CA SER A 115 15.46 -18.88 -8.70
C SER A 115 14.93 -17.80 -7.75
N THR A 116 13.86 -18.10 -7.00
CA THR A 116 13.24 -17.11 -6.10
C THR A 116 14.21 -16.57 -5.06
N TRP A 117 15.13 -17.42 -4.57
CA TRP A 117 16.13 -17.02 -3.57
C TRP A 117 17.15 -16.02 -4.12
N SER A 118 17.65 -16.25 -5.34
CA SER A 118 18.54 -15.30 -6.01
C SER A 118 17.83 -13.96 -6.25
N SER A 119 16.57 -13.99 -6.69
CA SER A 119 15.77 -12.78 -6.90
C SER A 119 15.55 -11.99 -5.61
N MET A 120 15.36 -12.65 -4.46
CA MET A 120 15.20 -11.99 -3.16
C MET A 120 16.46 -11.20 -2.76
N LEU A 121 17.66 -11.78 -2.94
CA LEU A 121 18.92 -11.12 -2.61
C LEU A 121 19.19 -9.92 -3.53
N THR A 122 19.00 -10.09 -4.84
CA THR A 122 19.19 -9.00 -5.80
C THR A 122 18.21 -7.85 -5.55
N MET A 123 16.93 -8.15 -5.27
CA MET A 123 15.95 -7.13 -4.92
C MET A 123 16.31 -6.40 -3.62
N GLY A 124 16.75 -7.12 -2.58
CA GLY A 124 17.19 -6.51 -1.33
C GLY A 124 18.35 -5.53 -1.52
N PHE A 125 19.32 -5.89 -2.37
CA PHE A 125 20.43 -5.00 -2.73
C PHE A 125 19.93 -3.75 -3.48
N ILE A 126 19.13 -3.93 -4.54
CA ILE A 126 18.57 -2.81 -5.32
C ILE A 126 17.76 -1.87 -4.43
N CYS A 127 16.90 -2.40 -3.55
CA CYS A 127 16.11 -1.60 -2.62
C CYS A 127 17.00 -0.82 -1.65
N THR A 128 18.03 -1.46 -1.08
CA THR A 128 18.95 -0.78 -0.14
C THR A 128 19.69 0.36 -0.82
N PHE A 129 20.22 0.13 -2.03
CA PHE A 129 20.89 1.18 -2.81
C PHE A 129 19.93 2.31 -3.20
N TYR A 130 18.74 1.96 -3.69
CA TYR A 130 17.72 2.94 -4.08
C TYR A 130 17.29 3.80 -2.88
N ILE A 131 17.00 3.19 -1.74
CA ILE A 131 16.63 3.89 -0.51
C ILE A 131 17.78 4.75 -0.02
N THR A 132 19.03 4.27 -0.09
CA THR A 132 20.21 5.05 0.32
C THR A 132 20.39 6.29 -0.56
N ILE A 133 20.26 6.15 -1.88
CA ILE A 133 20.31 7.28 -2.82
C ILE A 133 19.15 8.24 -2.58
N PHE A 134 17.94 7.71 -2.40
CA PHE A 134 16.76 8.51 -2.08
C PHE A 134 16.93 9.28 -0.78
N LEU A 135 17.48 8.64 0.27
CA LEU A 135 17.76 9.29 1.56
C LEU A 135 18.85 10.36 1.43
N LEU A 136 19.90 10.12 0.64
CA LEU A 136 20.94 11.12 0.37
C LEU A 136 20.39 12.32 -0.40
N LEU A 137 19.55 12.08 -1.40
CA LEU A 137 18.88 13.11 -2.19
C LEU A 137 17.84 13.88 -1.36
N ASP A 138 17.08 13.16 -0.52
CA ASP A 138 16.07 13.72 0.36
C ASP A 138 16.70 14.48 1.52
N HIS A 139 17.90 14.17 2.00
CA HIS A 139 18.56 14.98 3.04
C HIS A 139 18.68 16.46 2.63
N HIS A 140 18.89 16.73 1.34
CA HIS A 140 18.91 18.09 0.79
C HIS A 140 17.51 18.72 0.68
N LEU A 141 16.47 17.95 0.34
CA LEU A 141 15.09 18.43 0.17
C LEU A 141 14.28 18.45 1.47
N ARG A 142 14.66 17.65 2.47
CA ARG A 142 14.00 17.47 3.77
C ARG A 142 14.10 18.75 4.60
N PHE A 143 15.19 19.51 4.46
CA PHE A 143 15.29 20.85 5.06
C PHE A 143 14.25 21.82 4.47
N SER A 144 13.93 21.70 3.17
CA SER A 144 12.87 22.49 2.51
C SER A 144 11.45 21.93 2.70
N ARG A 145 11.27 20.62 2.91
CA ARG A 145 9.95 19.98 3.13
C ARG A 145 9.47 20.04 4.58
N VAL A 146 10.38 19.91 5.56
CA VAL A 146 10.02 19.98 7.00
C VAL A 146 9.42 21.33 7.35
N SER A 147 9.90 22.43 6.73
CA SER A 147 9.35 23.76 6.95
C SER A 147 7.92 23.91 6.41
N GLU A 148 7.54 23.24 5.33
CA GLU A 148 6.17 23.28 4.79
C GLU A 148 5.20 22.30 5.50
N GLU A 149 5.61 21.06 5.81
CA GLU A 149 4.73 20.08 6.45
C GLU A 149 4.38 20.47 7.89
N VAL A 150 5.31 21.06 8.64
CA VAL A 150 5.06 21.61 9.98
C VAL A 150 4.07 22.79 9.92
N GLN A 151 4.04 23.55 8.82
CA GLN A 151 3.08 24.64 8.63
C GLN A 151 1.69 24.13 8.22
N ILE A 152 1.61 23.11 7.35
CA ILE A 152 0.34 22.51 6.90
C ILE A 152 -0.35 21.75 8.04
N HIS A 153 0.39 21.02 8.87
CA HIS A 153 -0.18 20.32 10.02
C HIS A 153 -0.79 21.29 11.04
N LYS A 154 -0.17 22.47 11.21
CA LYS A 154 -0.74 23.57 12.00
C LYS A 154 -2.00 24.16 11.33
N ILE A 155 -2.00 24.40 10.02
CA ILE A 155 -3.19 24.93 9.30
C ILE A 155 -4.38 23.96 9.36
N LEU A 156 -4.16 22.64 9.23
CA LEU A 156 -5.21 21.64 9.46
C LEU A 156 -5.75 21.74 10.90
N LEU A 157 -4.87 21.75 11.91
CA LEU A 157 -5.22 21.84 13.34
C LEU A 157 -5.90 23.14 13.78
N PHE A 158 -5.77 24.23 13.02
CA PHE A 158 -6.44 25.51 13.29
C PHE A 158 -7.68 25.76 12.42
N GLY A 159 -8.05 24.83 11.55
CA GLY A 159 -9.31 24.89 10.78
C GLY A 159 -10.56 24.86 11.66
N HIS A 160 -11.61 25.58 11.29
CA HIS A 160 -12.88 25.51 12.02
C HIS A 160 -13.41 24.05 11.98
N PRO A 161 -13.87 23.45 13.10
CA PRO A 161 -14.22 22.02 13.19
C PRO A 161 -15.29 21.58 12.19
N VAL A 162 -16.15 22.51 11.74
CA VAL A 162 -17.17 22.28 10.71
C VAL A 162 -16.57 22.09 9.31
N ILE A 163 -15.56 22.89 8.95
CA ILE A 163 -14.90 22.83 7.63
C ILE A 163 -14.12 21.52 7.50
N LEU A 164 -13.48 21.08 8.59
CA LEU A 164 -12.72 19.83 8.60
C LEU A 164 -13.62 18.60 8.43
N LYS A 165 -14.81 18.59 9.03
CA LYS A 165 -15.80 17.50 8.89
C LYS A 165 -16.31 17.38 7.45
N VAL A 166 -16.58 18.51 6.79
CA VAL A 166 -17.04 18.53 5.39
C VAL A 166 -15.93 18.12 4.43
N ILE A 167 -14.69 18.59 4.64
CA ILE A 167 -13.54 18.21 3.81
C ILE A 167 -13.18 16.73 4.05
N GLY A 168 -13.21 16.26 5.30
CA GLY A 168 -12.95 14.88 5.69
C GLY A 168 -13.91 13.90 5.02
N TRP A 169 -15.20 14.20 5.01
CA TRP A 169 -16.20 13.38 4.31
C TRP A 169 -15.98 13.33 2.80
N ARG A 170 -15.65 14.45 2.15
CA ARG A 170 -15.39 14.47 0.70
C ARG A 170 -14.16 13.63 0.35
N LEU A 171 -13.09 13.74 1.13
CA LEU A 171 -11.88 12.93 0.96
C LEU A 171 -12.14 11.45 1.24
N ALA A 172 -12.91 11.12 2.27
CA ALA A 172 -13.30 9.75 2.58
C ALA A 172 -14.10 9.11 1.43
N ILE A 173 -15.01 9.86 0.80
CA ILE A 173 -15.75 9.37 -0.37
C ILE A 173 -14.81 9.09 -1.55
N PHE A 174 -13.90 10.02 -1.88
CA PHE A 174 -12.90 9.78 -2.94
C PHE A 174 -12.02 8.56 -2.64
N PHE A 175 -11.62 8.38 -1.38
CA PHE A 175 -10.84 7.23 -0.92
C PHE A 175 -11.60 5.91 -1.07
N VAL A 176 -12.87 5.86 -0.62
CA VAL A 176 -13.73 4.69 -0.73
C VAL A 176 -13.97 4.33 -2.19
N VAL A 177 -14.28 5.31 -3.04
CA VAL A 177 -14.48 5.07 -4.48
C VAL A 177 -13.20 4.54 -5.12
N GLY A 178 -12.03 5.14 -4.81
CA GLY A 178 -10.75 4.67 -5.31
C GLY A 178 -10.42 3.23 -4.89
N MET A 179 -10.64 2.89 -3.62
CA MET A 179 -10.46 1.53 -3.13
C MET A 179 -11.41 0.54 -3.81
N LEU A 180 -12.68 0.88 -3.97
CA LEU A 180 -13.65 -0.01 -4.62
C LEU A 180 -13.29 -0.29 -6.08
N VAL A 181 -12.82 0.72 -6.81
CA VAL A 181 -12.36 0.55 -8.18
C VAL A 181 -11.15 -0.38 -8.23
N LEU A 182 -10.14 -0.17 -7.36
CA LEU A 182 -8.94 -1.01 -7.32
C LEU A 182 -9.26 -2.47 -6.95
N TRP A 183 -10.10 -2.68 -5.93
CA TRP A 183 -10.55 -4.01 -5.52
C TRP A 183 -11.36 -4.70 -6.62
N GLY A 184 -12.24 -3.96 -7.31
CA GLY A 184 -12.98 -4.47 -8.45
C GLY A 184 -12.08 -4.91 -9.60
N LEU A 185 -11.01 -4.16 -9.89
CA LEU A 185 -10.02 -4.52 -10.89
C LEU A 185 -9.24 -5.80 -10.51
N PHE A 186 -8.84 -5.95 -9.24
CA PHE A 186 -8.18 -7.18 -8.78
C PHE A 186 -9.10 -8.39 -8.77
N TYR A 187 -10.37 -8.19 -8.43
CA TYR A 187 -11.38 -9.25 -8.53
C TYR A 187 -11.55 -9.70 -9.98
N PHE A 188 -11.70 -8.75 -10.90
CA PHE A 188 -11.84 -9.05 -12.32
C PHE A 188 -10.61 -9.79 -12.87
N SER A 189 -9.39 -9.35 -12.53
CA SER A 189 -8.17 -10.03 -12.99
C SER A 189 -8.05 -11.47 -12.44
N GLY A 190 -8.47 -11.72 -11.20
CA GLY A 190 -8.53 -13.07 -10.62
C GLY A 190 -9.55 -13.99 -11.31
N VAL A 191 -10.75 -13.48 -11.60
CA VAL A 191 -11.78 -14.25 -12.33
C VAL A 191 -11.35 -14.55 -13.77
N VAL A 192 -10.70 -13.60 -14.45
CA VAL A 192 -10.13 -13.82 -15.79
C VAL A 192 -9.04 -14.89 -15.75
N ALA A 193 -8.15 -14.84 -14.75
CA ALA A 193 -7.13 -15.88 -14.56
C ALA A 193 -7.78 -17.27 -14.36
N TYR A 194 -8.85 -17.34 -13.55
CA TYR A 194 -9.59 -18.57 -13.32
C TYR A 194 -10.23 -19.10 -14.61
N GLY A 195 -10.85 -18.23 -15.42
CA GLY A 195 -11.46 -18.63 -16.69
C GLY A 195 -10.46 -19.15 -17.72
N ILE A 196 -9.22 -18.64 -17.73
CA ILE A 196 -8.18 -19.05 -18.68
C ILE A 196 -7.49 -20.34 -18.27
N TYR A 197 -7.24 -20.53 -16.97
CA TYR A 197 -6.47 -21.66 -16.45
C TYR A 197 -7.36 -22.71 -15.75
N ARG A 198 -8.65 -22.77 -16.10
CA ARG A 198 -9.60 -23.72 -15.49
C ARG A 198 -9.24 -25.18 -15.75
N ASP A 199 -8.86 -25.48 -17.00
CA ASP A 199 -8.57 -26.86 -17.43
C ASP A 199 -7.10 -27.25 -17.23
N CYS A 200 -6.21 -26.27 -17.16
CA CYS A 200 -4.77 -26.47 -17.00
C CYS A 200 -4.21 -25.46 -16.01
N ASP A 201 -4.15 -25.87 -14.74
CA ASP A 201 -3.61 -25.06 -13.65
C ASP A 201 -2.07 -24.93 -13.80
N PRO A 202 -1.53 -23.70 -13.92
CA PRO A 202 -0.10 -23.45 -14.03
C PRO A 202 0.71 -23.90 -12.79
N LEU A 203 0.08 -24.03 -11.62
CA LEU A 203 0.75 -24.50 -10.40
C LEU A 203 0.99 -26.03 -10.45
N ILE A 204 -0.03 -26.80 -10.82
CA ILE A 204 0.05 -28.27 -10.88
C ILE A 204 0.94 -28.73 -12.05
N SER A 205 0.91 -27.99 -13.16
CA SER A 205 1.77 -28.27 -14.32
C SER A 205 3.24 -27.91 -14.12
N GLY A 206 3.62 -27.38 -12.95
CA GLY A 206 5.02 -27.05 -12.61
C GLY A 206 5.59 -25.87 -13.38
N ARG A 207 4.75 -25.06 -14.04
CA ARG A 207 5.17 -23.83 -14.73
C ARG A 207 5.40 -22.67 -13.77
N ILE A 208 4.78 -22.77 -12.60
CA ILE A 208 4.84 -21.81 -11.51
C ILE A 208 5.22 -22.58 -10.23
N GLU A 209 6.16 -22.06 -9.44
CA GLU A 209 6.54 -22.67 -8.16
C GLU A 209 5.55 -22.34 -7.04
N LYS A 210 4.90 -21.16 -7.12
CA LYS A 210 4.09 -20.61 -6.03
C LYS A 210 2.81 -19.93 -6.53
N ALA A 211 1.71 -20.14 -5.81
CA ALA A 211 0.38 -19.60 -6.14
C ALA A 211 0.38 -18.10 -6.47
N ASP A 212 1.14 -17.28 -5.72
CA ASP A 212 1.20 -15.82 -5.88
C ASP A 212 1.80 -15.34 -7.23
N GLN A 213 2.39 -16.23 -8.02
CA GLN A 213 2.94 -15.93 -9.35
C GLN A 213 1.87 -15.93 -10.45
N ILE A 214 0.62 -16.29 -10.15
CA ILE A 214 -0.41 -16.49 -11.17
C ILE A 214 -0.70 -15.21 -11.97
N LEU A 215 -0.76 -14.05 -11.31
CA LEU A 215 -1.03 -12.78 -11.97
C LEU A 215 0.16 -12.31 -12.83
N PRO A 216 1.42 -12.28 -12.34
CA PRO A 216 2.58 -12.03 -13.19
C PRO A 216 2.67 -13.00 -14.37
N TYR A 217 2.42 -14.28 -14.15
CA TYR A 217 2.46 -15.30 -15.20
C TYR A 217 1.39 -15.05 -16.26
N LEU A 218 0.16 -14.71 -15.87
CA LEU A 218 -0.92 -14.36 -16.80
C LEU A 218 -0.53 -13.19 -17.71
N VAL A 219 0.09 -12.15 -17.14
CA VAL A 219 0.56 -10.99 -17.91
C VAL A 219 1.68 -11.38 -18.88
N MET A 220 2.59 -12.25 -18.47
CA MET A 220 3.68 -12.71 -19.31
C MET A 220 3.23 -13.70 -20.39
N ASP A 221 2.21 -14.52 -20.16
CA ASP A 221 1.71 -15.52 -21.12
C ASP A 221 0.74 -14.92 -22.13
N LYS A 222 -0.32 -14.24 -21.65
CA LYS A 222 -1.42 -13.77 -22.50
C LYS A 222 -1.25 -12.35 -23.02
N LEU A 223 -0.52 -11.52 -22.28
CA LEU A 223 -0.37 -10.09 -22.60
C LEU A 223 1.00 -9.76 -23.21
N ALA A 224 1.86 -10.76 -23.43
CA ALA A 224 3.15 -10.58 -24.11
C ALA A 224 3.04 -10.10 -25.57
N TYR A 225 1.91 -10.36 -26.25
CA TYR A 225 1.67 -9.85 -27.60
C TYR A 225 1.65 -8.31 -27.64
N ILE A 226 1.22 -7.66 -26.56
CA ILE A 226 1.21 -6.21 -26.44
C ILE A 226 2.57 -5.73 -25.93
N LYS A 227 3.42 -5.29 -26.86
CA LYS A 227 4.75 -4.75 -26.56
C LYS A 227 4.64 -3.58 -25.57
N GLY A 228 5.28 -3.71 -24.41
CA GLY A 228 5.35 -2.70 -23.35
C GLY A 228 4.42 -2.93 -22.15
N LEU A 229 3.36 -3.75 -22.28
CA LEU A 229 2.41 -4.00 -21.19
C LEU A 229 3.04 -4.80 -20.02
N PRO A 230 3.85 -5.85 -20.26
CA PRO A 230 4.57 -6.52 -19.18
C PRO A 230 5.55 -5.59 -18.44
N GLY A 231 6.24 -4.69 -19.18
CA GLY A 231 7.14 -3.71 -18.59
C GLY A 231 6.40 -2.69 -17.69
N LEU A 232 5.21 -2.26 -18.12
CA LEU A 232 4.36 -1.37 -17.32
C LEU A 232 3.86 -2.05 -16.03
N PHE A 233 3.46 -3.32 -16.11
CA PHE A 233 3.05 -4.10 -14.95
C PHE A 233 4.18 -4.22 -13.92
N VAL A 234 5.36 -4.61 -14.38
CA VAL A 234 6.56 -4.75 -13.54
C VAL A 234 6.94 -3.39 -12.91
N ALA A 235 6.89 -2.30 -13.68
CA ALA A 235 7.14 -0.96 -13.17
C ALA A 235 6.13 -0.52 -12.11
N ALA A 236 4.84 -0.87 -12.25
CA ALA A 236 3.81 -0.58 -11.25
C ALA A 236 4.03 -1.34 -9.94
N VAL A 237 4.39 -2.64 -10.03
CA VAL A 237 4.72 -3.50 -8.89
C VAL A 237 5.91 -2.94 -8.10
N TYR A 238 7.00 -2.55 -8.79
CA TYR A 238 8.16 -1.94 -8.15
C TYR A 238 7.89 -0.52 -7.65
N GLY A 239 7.12 0.28 -8.38
CA GLY A 239 6.76 1.65 -8.01
C GLY A 239 5.88 1.74 -6.75
N GLY A 240 5.15 0.68 -6.41
CA GLY A 240 4.42 0.56 -5.15
C GLY A 240 5.31 0.20 -3.95
N MET A 241 6.48 -0.40 -4.20
CA MET A 241 7.40 -0.87 -3.16
C MET A 241 8.45 0.18 -2.78
N LEU A 242 8.98 0.91 -3.76
CA LEU A 242 10.12 1.83 -3.58
C LEU A 242 9.73 3.23 -3.06
N ARG A 243 8.55 3.39 -2.45
CA ARG A 243 8.05 4.66 -1.91
C ARG A 243 8.09 4.67 -0.38
#